data_AF-A0ABD0MMB8-F1
#
_entry.id   AF-A0ABD0MMB8-F1
#
_cell.length_a   1.000
_cell.length_b   1.000
_cell.length_c   1.000
_cell.angle_alpha   90.00
_cell.angle_beta   90.00
_cell.angle_gamma   90.00
#
_symmetry.space_group_name_H-M   'P 1'
#
loop_
_entity.id
_entity.type
_entity.pdbx_description
1 polymer ?
#
loop_
_entity_poly.entity_id
_entity_poly.type
_entity_poly.pdbx_seq_one_letter_code
_entity_poly.pdbx_strand_id
1 'polypeptide(L)'
;MANGQQITKLNVSTSKDEEEILGAQGYEFINANLNQGAGGNQVLLWYKKECGNRPVTRIQFSFNNSMKSGLADAGYELVNRDLNAGVRGDHIFLWYFYGSTEFDIPIVNLQVTAEAKEEPASFQKPRVDFVSDKHLFELGYTRADEDTNRGAGGNYVFLWYRRTTDKSKALTALNISTSLQEEAKLQAKGFQKLSVNLNKGTSGKDVYAWHKKEGCESQIQAMLLLINSKAWNEYQKAGINFVEKNLNDGNNGWIIYLAYK
;
A
#
# COMPACT_ATOMS: atom_id res chain seq x y z
N MET A 1 -3.58 7.90 -25.36
CA MET A 1 -2.36 7.06 -25.24
C MET A 1 -1.61 7.54 -24.00
N ALA A 2 -1.60 6.76 -22.91
CA ALA A 2 -0.94 7.16 -21.67
C ALA A 2 0.51 6.65 -21.68
N ASN A 3 1.44 7.42 -22.24
CA ASN A 3 2.88 7.13 -22.13
C ASN A 3 3.46 7.69 -20.82
N GLY A 4 2.84 7.35 -19.69
CA GLY A 4 3.55 7.41 -18.41
C GLY A 4 4.36 6.12 -18.31
N GLN A 5 5.68 6.20 -18.54
CA GLN A 5 6.55 5.02 -18.44
C GLN A 5 6.33 4.31 -17.09
N GLN A 6 6.13 3.00 -17.17
CA GLN A 6 5.88 2.14 -16.02
C GLN A 6 7.17 1.92 -15.23
N ILE A 7 7.06 1.77 -13.93
CA ILE A 7 8.21 1.47 -13.07
C ILE A 7 8.60 0.01 -13.30
N THR A 8 9.86 -0.23 -13.62
CA THR A 8 10.38 -1.55 -14.00
C THR A 8 11.35 -2.12 -12.97
N LYS A 9 11.94 -1.29 -12.10
CA LYS A 9 12.76 -1.74 -10.97
C LYS A 9 12.65 -0.79 -9.80
N LEU A 10 12.87 -1.31 -8.60
CA LEU A 10 13.08 -0.55 -7.38
C LEU A 10 14.44 -0.90 -6.78
N ASN A 11 15.06 0.05 -6.10
CA ASN A 11 16.25 -0.16 -5.30
C ASN A 11 16.27 0.83 -4.12
N VAL A 12 17.19 0.65 -3.19
CA VAL A 12 17.35 1.52 -2.01
C VAL A 12 18.84 1.81 -1.84
N SER A 13 19.16 3.04 -1.46
CA SER A 13 20.50 3.39 -0.97
C SER A 13 20.47 3.64 0.53
N THR A 14 21.54 3.26 1.21
CA THR A 14 21.79 3.53 2.64
C THR A 14 23.13 4.26 2.88
N SER A 15 23.82 4.61 1.79
CA SER A 15 25.07 5.35 1.79
C SER A 15 25.22 6.17 0.50
N LYS A 16 26.07 7.20 0.54
CA LYS A 16 26.37 8.04 -0.64
C LYS A 16 27.00 7.27 -1.80
N ASP A 17 27.88 6.31 -1.51
CA ASP A 17 28.50 5.47 -2.54
C ASP A 17 27.42 4.69 -3.32
N GLU A 18 26.39 4.20 -2.63
CA GLU A 18 25.25 3.53 -3.28
C GLU A 18 24.41 4.51 -4.11
N GLU A 19 24.21 5.74 -3.64
CA GLU A 19 23.52 6.79 -4.41
C GLU A 19 24.26 7.10 -5.72
N GLU A 20 25.58 7.24 -5.67
CA GLU A 20 26.41 7.46 -6.86
C GLU A 20 26.35 6.27 -7.83
N ILE A 21 26.43 5.04 -7.31
CA ILE A 21 26.32 3.82 -8.12
C ILE A 21 24.94 3.72 -8.79
N LEU A 22 23.85 3.96 -8.05
CA LEU A 22 22.49 3.88 -8.58
C LEU A 22 22.22 4.98 -9.61
N GLY A 23 22.69 6.21 -9.34
CA GLY A 23 22.64 7.31 -10.29
C GLY A 23 23.40 6.98 -11.59
N ALA A 24 24.62 6.44 -11.48
CA ALA A 24 25.41 6.02 -12.64
C ALA A 24 24.76 4.87 -13.43
N GLN A 25 23.97 4.03 -12.76
CA GLN A 25 23.17 2.98 -13.40
C GLN A 25 21.86 3.49 -14.03
N GLY A 26 21.55 4.78 -13.93
CA GLY A 26 20.35 5.39 -14.50
C GLY A 26 19.09 5.12 -13.68
N TYR A 27 19.21 4.89 -12.37
CA TYR A 27 18.06 4.99 -11.48
C TYR A 27 17.72 6.46 -11.21
N GLU A 28 16.43 6.75 -11.09
CA GLU A 28 15.92 7.99 -10.51
C GLU A 28 15.59 7.75 -9.03
N PHE A 29 15.66 8.76 -8.18
CA PHE A 29 15.26 8.63 -6.76
C PHE A 29 14.10 9.54 -6.40
N ILE A 30 13.36 9.13 -5.38
CA ILE A 30 12.40 9.99 -4.70
C ILE A 30 13.19 10.81 -3.68
N ASN A 31 13.12 12.13 -3.79
CA ASN A 31 13.80 13.04 -2.87
C ASN A 31 13.06 13.11 -1.51
N ALA A 32 13.02 11.99 -0.82
CA ALA A 32 12.42 11.80 0.49
C ALA A 32 13.20 10.74 1.26
N ASN A 33 13.44 10.99 2.55
CA ASN A 33 14.16 10.07 3.41
C ASN A 33 13.22 9.02 4.01
N LEU A 34 13.45 7.74 3.71
CA LEU A 34 12.66 6.62 4.22
C LEU A 34 12.85 6.39 5.73
N ASN A 35 13.95 6.90 6.32
CA ASN A 35 14.18 6.82 7.77
C ASN A 35 14.07 8.18 8.48
N GLN A 36 13.28 9.11 7.93
CA GLN A 36 13.22 10.49 8.40
C GLN A 36 12.98 10.58 9.92
N GLY A 37 13.88 11.26 10.64
CA GLY A 37 13.77 11.48 12.08
C GLY A 37 14.21 10.31 12.97
N ALA A 38 14.56 9.14 12.42
CA ALA A 38 15.11 8.03 13.20
C ALA A 38 16.63 8.20 13.47
N GLY A 39 17.30 9.09 12.74
CA GLY A 39 18.75 9.28 12.77
C GLY A 39 19.46 8.42 11.73
N GLY A 40 20.79 8.29 11.85
CA GLY A 40 21.60 7.50 10.91
C GLY A 40 21.80 8.16 9.55
N ASN A 41 22.32 7.38 8.59
CA ASN A 41 22.45 7.82 7.20
C ASN A 41 21.06 7.90 6.55
N GLN A 42 20.93 8.79 5.57
CA GLN A 42 19.71 8.90 4.77
C GLN A 42 19.46 7.59 4.00
N VAL A 43 18.20 7.17 3.97
CA VAL A 43 17.75 6.03 3.17
C VAL A 43 16.86 6.55 2.06
N LEU A 44 17.23 6.31 0.79
CA LEU A 44 16.49 6.81 -0.37
C LEU A 44 15.88 5.66 -1.18
N LEU A 45 14.67 5.89 -1.70
CA LEU A 45 14.04 4.98 -2.67
C LEU A 45 14.42 5.36 -4.09
N TRP A 46 14.89 4.38 -4.85
CA TRP A 46 15.28 4.50 -6.24
C TRP A 46 14.37 3.67 -7.13
N TYR A 47 14.14 4.12 -8.36
CA TYR A 47 13.34 3.42 -9.35
C TYR A 47 13.88 3.58 -10.77
N LYS A 48 13.46 2.69 -11.67
CA LYS A 48 13.72 2.79 -13.11
C LYS A 48 12.45 2.73 -13.92
N LYS A 49 12.54 3.30 -15.11
CA LYS A 49 11.52 3.29 -16.16
C LYS A 49 12.17 2.87 -17.47
N GLU A 50 12.07 1.59 -17.81
CA GLU A 50 12.77 1.00 -18.95
C GLU A 50 11.77 0.50 -20.00
N CYS A 51 11.98 0.88 -21.26
CA CYS A 51 11.10 0.43 -22.35
C CYS A 51 11.29 -1.08 -22.60
N GLY A 52 10.18 -1.82 -22.75
CA GLY A 52 10.20 -3.25 -23.05
C GLY A 52 10.44 -4.17 -21.84
N ASN A 53 10.73 -3.62 -20.66
CA ASN A 53 10.89 -4.39 -19.44
C ASN A 53 9.54 -4.65 -18.76
N ARG A 54 9.46 -5.74 -17.98
CA ARG A 54 8.26 -6.07 -17.20
C ARG A 54 8.03 -5.00 -16.13
N PRO A 55 6.79 -4.53 -15.95
CA PRO A 55 6.50 -3.52 -14.93
C PRO A 55 6.32 -4.13 -13.55
N VAL A 56 6.74 -3.39 -12.53
CA VAL A 56 6.40 -3.65 -11.13
C VAL A 56 4.91 -3.42 -10.93
N THR A 57 4.21 -4.38 -10.31
CA THR A 57 2.75 -4.30 -10.08
C THR A 57 2.36 -4.32 -8.60
N ARG A 58 3.26 -4.79 -7.72
CA ARG A 58 3.05 -4.86 -6.27
C ARG A 58 4.33 -4.52 -5.52
N ILE A 59 4.17 -3.91 -4.36
CA ILE A 59 5.22 -3.60 -3.39
C ILE A 59 4.75 -4.15 -2.04
N GLN A 60 5.65 -4.79 -1.30
CA GLN A 60 5.43 -5.32 0.04
C GLN A 60 6.65 -5.05 0.91
N PHE A 61 6.48 -5.21 2.23
CA PHE A 61 7.57 -5.11 3.18
C PHE A 61 7.68 -6.37 4.03
N SER A 62 8.88 -6.66 4.51
CA SER A 62 9.12 -7.70 5.52
C SER A 62 9.87 -7.13 6.70
N PHE A 63 9.48 -7.51 7.91
CA PHE A 63 10.13 -7.13 9.16
C PHE A 63 10.47 -8.33 10.06
N ASN A 64 10.31 -9.55 9.55
CA ASN A 64 10.72 -10.79 10.19
C ASN A 64 11.04 -11.87 9.15
N ASN A 65 11.72 -12.93 9.57
CA ASN A 65 12.18 -14.00 8.67
C ASN A 65 11.04 -14.80 8.02
N SER A 66 9.93 -15.02 8.73
CA SER A 66 8.78 -15.74 8.18
C SER A 66 8.19 -15.01 6.98
N MET A 67 8.04 -13.69 7.07
CA MET A 67 7.59 -12.85 5.95
C MET A 67 8.58 -12.87 4.79
N LYS A 68 9.90 -12.79 5.06
CA LYS A 68 10.92 -12.90 4.01
C LYS A 68 10.79 -14.20 3.23
N SER A 69 10.67 -15.33 3.93
CA SER A 69 10.47 -16.64 3.30
C SER A 69 9.18 -16.68 2.49
N GLY A 70 8.05 -16.23 3.07
CA GLY A 70 6.77 -16.24 2.37
C GLY A 70 6.73 -15.36 1.12
N LEU A 71 7.40 -14.20 1.13
CA LEU A 71 7.51 -13.32 -0.04
C LEU A 71 8.42 -13.91 -1.12
N ALA A 72 9.54 -14.52 -0.71
CA ALA A 72 10.43 -15.22 -1.64
C ALA A 72 9.72 -16.40 -2.31
N ASP A 73 9.01 -17.23 -1.54
CA ASP A 73 8.23 -18.36 -2.04
C ASP A 73 7.11 -17.91 -2.99
N ALA A 74 6.53 -16.73 -2.76
CA ALA A 74 5.55 -16.10 -3.62
C ALA A 74 6.15 -15.41 -4.87
N GLY A 75 7.47 -15.44 -5.03
CA GLY A 75 8.17 -14.91 -6.21
C GLY A 75 8.42 -13.41 -6.21
N TYR A 76 8.35 -12.74 -5.05
CA TYR A 76 8.76 -11.34 -4.93
C TYR A 76 10.28 -11.20 -4.98
N GLU A 77 10.77 -10.12 -5.59
CA GLU A 77 12.18 -9.73 -5.57
C GLU A 77 12.48 -8.88 -4.35
N LEU A 78 13.49 -9.28 -3.57
CA LEU A 78 14.00 -8.54 -2.42
C LEU A 78 14.92 -7.40 -2.86
N VAL A 79 14.62 -6.18 -2.42
CA VAL A 79 15.63 -5.12 -2.34
C VAL A 79 16.38 -5.32 -1.02
N ASN A 80 17.58 -5.91 -1.11
CA ASN A 80 18.33 -6.34 0.06
C ASN A 80 19.07 -5.18 0.74
N ARG A 81 18.30 -4.22 1.24
CA ARG A 81 18.73 -3.07 2.02
C ARG A 81 17.76 -2.86 3.17
N ASP A 82 18.30 -2.67 4.36
CA ASP A 82 17.51 -2.39 5.54
C ASP A 82 17.07 -0.93 5.53
N LEU A 83 15.77 -0.67 5.57
CA LEU A 83 15.23 0.69 5.58
C LEU A 83 15.52 1.43 6.88
N ASN A 84 15.84 0.69 7.95
CA ASN A 84 16.30 1.21 9.24
C ASN A 84 17.82 1.02 9.42
N ALA A 85 18.58 0.97 8.33
CA ALA A 85 20.04 0.78 8.40
C ALA A 85 20.70 1.85 9.28
N GLY A 86 21.54 1.40 10.23
CA GLY A 86 22.33 2.27 11.10
C GLY A 86 21.57 2.85 12.30
N VAL A 87 20.30 2.47 12.51
CA VAL A 87 19.52 2.85 13.69
C VAL A 87 19.01 1.62 14.44
N ARG A 88 18.55 1.81 15.67
CA ARG A 88 17.82 0.75 16.40
C ARG A 88 16.44 0.59 15.78
N GLY A 89 15.80 -0.56 15.96
CA GLY A 89 14.42 -0.80 15.50
C GLY A 89 14.27 -2.13 14.77
N ASP A 90 13.15 -2.30 14.07
CA ASP A 90 12.92 -3.49 13.27
C ASP A 90 13.71 -3.39 11.95
N HIS A 91 14.26 -4.52 11.49
CA HIS A 91 14.90 -4.58 10.18
C HIS A 91 13.84 -4.72 9.09
N ILE A 92 13.63 -3.66 8.32
CA ILE A 92 12.56 -3.59 7.32
C ILE A 92 13.17 -3.68 5.94
N PHE A 93 12.59 -4.51 5.07
CA PHE A 93 13.07 -4.69 3.71
C PHE A 93 11.92 -4.53 2.73
N LEU A 94 12.20 -3.85 1.61
CA LEU A 94 11.27 -3.68 0.50
C LEU A 94 11.32 -4.89 -0.43
N TRP A 95 10.14 -5.30 -0.90
CA TRP A 95 9.95 -6.36 -1.88
C TRP A 95 9.05 -5.87 -3.00
N TYR A 96 9.28 -6.33 -4.23
CA TYR A 96 8.40 -6.02 -5.35
C TYR A 96 8.16 -7.22 -6.26
N PHE A 97 7.07 -7.17 -7.03
CA PHE A 97 6.63 -8.30 -7.86
C PHE A 97 6.26 -7.87 -9.28
N TYR A 98 6.60 -8.73 -10.25
CA TYR A 98 6.21 -8.61 -11.65
C TYR A 98 5.00 -9.49 -11.94
N GLY A 99 3.82 -8.94 -11.68
CA GLY A 99 2.58 -9.62 -12.03
C GLY A 99 2.35 -9.70 -13.54
N SER A 100 1.58 -10.69 -13.97
CA SER A 100 1.35 -11.01 -15.38
C SER A 100 -0.12 -11.26 -15.73
N THR A 101 -1.02 -11.22 -14.75
CA THR A 101 -2.46 -11.38 -14.96
C THR A 101 -3.10 -10.07 -15.44
N GLU A 102 -4.34 -10.13 -15.92
CA GLU A 102 -5.11 -8.93 -16.27
C GLU A 102 -5.32 -7.97 -15.08
N PHE A 103 -5.22 -8.46 -13.84
CA PHE A 103 -5.38 -7.70 -12.61
C PHE A 103 -4.07 -7.09 -12.11
N ASP A 104 -2.94 -7.48 -12.70
CA ASP A 104 -1.63 -6.96 -12.34
C ASP A 104 -1.39 -5.64 -13.07
N ILE A 105 -1.94 -4.58 -12.48
CA ILE A 105 -1.89 -3.24 -13.06
C ILE A 105 -0.52 -2.59 -12.74
N PRO A 106 0.24 -2.15 -13.76
CA PRO A 106 1.55 -1.51 -13.59
C PRO A 106 1.55 -0.31 -12.66
N ILE A 107 2.56 -0.21 -11.80
CA ILE A 107 2.85 1.00 -11.04
C ILE A 107 3.54 2.02 -11.96
N VAL A 108 3.07 3.26 -11.94
CA VAL A 108 3.56 4.35 -12.81
C VAL A 108 4.12 5.54 -12.03
N ASN A 109 3.84 5.62 -10.72
CA ASN A 109 4.34 6.69 -9.87
C ASN A 109 4.49 6.22 -8.41
N LEU A 110 5.42 6.85 -7.71
CA LEU A 110 5.71 6.63 -6.29
C LEU A 110 5.81 7.98 -5.57
N GLN A 111 5.36 8.01 -4.33
CA GLN A 111 5.46 9.16 -3.42
C GLN A 111 5.81 8.66 -2.01
N VAL A 112 6.39 9.51 -1.18
CA VAL A 112 6.67 9.21 0.23
C VAL A 112 6.09 10.32 1.08
N THR A 113 5.38 9.95 2.15
CA THR A 113 4.97 10.88 3.20
C THR A 113 5.82 10.63 4.44
N ALA A 114 6.20 11.72 5.12
CA ALA A 114 6.96 11.66 6.36
C ALA A 114 6.33 12.65 7.35
N GLU A 115 5.54 12.14 8.29
CA GLU A 115 4.79 12.95 9.24
C GLU A 115 5.42 12.84 10.63
N ALA A 116 5.72 13.98 11.23
CA ALA A 116 6.35 14.02 12.54
C ALA A 116 5.45 13.34 13.59
N LYS A 117 6.06 12.53 14.46
CA LYS A 117 5.40 12.14 15.70
C LYS A 117 5.37 13.41 16.56
N GLU A 118 4.26 14.14 16.58
CA GLU A 118 4.12 15.25 17.52
C GLU A 118 4.20 14.68 18.95
N GLU A 119 5.25 15.03 19.70
CA GLU A 119 5.30 14.82 21.13
C GLU A 119 4.39 15.88 21.77
N PRO A 120 3.23 15.52 22.33
CA PRO A 120 2.37 16.49 22.95
C PRO A 120 3.06 17.06 24.20
N ALA A 121 2.98 18.38 24.36
CA ALA A 121 3.17 18.99 25.66
C ALA A 121 2.27 18.24 26.66
N SER A 122 2.86 17.87 27.80
CA SER A 122 2.30 16.99 28.83
C SER A 122 0.77 17.03 28.91
N PHE A 123 0.13 15.85 28.82
CA PHE A 123 -1.31 15.57 28.96
C PHE A 123 -2.20 15.51 27.68
N GLN A 124 -1.70 15.78 26.48
CA GLN A 124 -2.44 15.40 25.25
C GLN A 124 -1.86 14.15 24.59
N LYS A 125 -2.64 13.47 23.75
CA LYS A 125 -2.17 12.33 22.93
C LYS A 125 -1.58 12.91 21.64
N PRO A 126 -0.46 12.38 21.10
CA PRO A 126 0.09 12.83 19.82
C PRO A 126 -1.00 13.01 18.76
N ARG A 127 -1.05 14.18 18.10
CA ARG A 127 -1.90 14.40 16.93
C ARG A 127 -1.01 14.32 15.70
N VAL A 128 -1.28 13.33 14.86
CA VAL A 128 -0.76 13.27 13.50
C VAL A 128 -1.92 13.66 12.60
N ASP A 129 -1.83 14.82 11.95
CA ASP A 129 -2.79 15.23 10.95
C ASP A 129 -2.33 14.68 9.60
N PHE A 130 -2.83 13.48 9.26
CA PHE A 130 -2.58 12.73 8.02
C PHE A 130 -3.08 13.45 6.74
N VAL A 131 -2.81 14.75 6.61
CA VAL A 131 -3.25 15.63 5.52
C VAL A 131 -2.57 15.24 4.22
N SER A 132 -1.27 14.91 4.27
CA SER A 132 -0.51 14.48 3.10
C SER A 132 -1.02 13.12 2.60
N ASP A 133 -1.23 12.19 3.52
CA ASP A 133 -1.83 10.88 3.26
C ASP A 133 -3.22 11.02 2.62
N LYS A 134 -4.08 11.88 3.18
CA LYS A 134 -5.42 12.18 2.61
C LYS A 134 -5.30 12.73 1.19
N HIS A 135 -4.41 13.69 0.96
CA HIS A 135 -4.23 14.31 -0.35
C HIS A 135 -3.74 13.31 -1.40
N LEU A 136 -2.76 12.48 -1.07
CA LEU A 136 -2.27 11.43 -1.98
C LEU A 136 -3.35 10.40 -2.29
N PHE A 137 -4.14 10.00 -1.29
CA PHE A 137 -5.30 9.13 -1.52
C PHE A 137 -6.30 9.75 -2.49
N GLU A 138 -6.62 11.04 -2.33
CA GLU A 138 -7.53 11.77 -3.22
C GLU A 138 -7.01 11.86 -4.67
N LEU A 139 -5.69 11.85 -4.87
CA LEU A 139 -5.01 11.82 -6.17
C LEU A 139 -4.86 10.41 -6.77
N GLY A 140 -5.46 9.39 -6.14
CA GLY A 140 -5.47 8.01 -6.63
C GLY A 140 -4.22 7.20 -6.26
N TYR A 141 -3.46 7.62 -5.24
CA TYR A 141 -2.37 6.79 -4.73
C TYR A 141 -2.89 5.78 -3.70
N THR A 142 -2.28 4.60 -3.70
CA THR A 142 -2.48 3.56 -2.70
C THR A 142 -1.27 3.53 -1.78
N ARG A 143 -1.50 3.50 -0.46
CA ARG A 143 -0.43 3.37 0.54
C ARG A 143 0.02 1.91 0.62
N ALA A 144 1.32 1.68 0.67
CA ALA A 144 1.87 0.41 1.15
C ALA A 144 1.88 0.49 2.68
N ASP A 145 1.06 -0.34 3.34
CA ASP A 145 0.65 -0.16 4.73
C ASP A 145 1.69 -0.70 5.73
N GLU A 146 2.90 -0.11 5.71
CA GLU A 146 3.96 -0.33 6.70
C GLU A 146 4.69 0.99 6.97
N ASP A 147 4.92 1.31 8.25
CA ASP A 147 5.78 2.42 8.67
C ASP A 147 7.25 2.03 8.42
N THR A 148 7.94 2.71 7.51
CA THR A 148 9.34 2.38 7.20
C THR A 148 10.30 2.69 8.35
N ASN A 149 9.84 3.41 9.38
CA ASN A 149 10.54 3.68 10.64
C ASN A 149 10.12 2.76 11.80
N ARG A 150 9.44 1.65 11.52
CA ARG A 150 8.88 0.82 12.58
C ARG A 150 9.93 0.37 13.60
N GLY A 151 9.66 0.66 14.88
CA GLY A 151 10.54 0.36 16.00
C GLY A 151 11.77 1.26 16.12
N ALA A 152 12.04 2.14 15.16
CA ALA A 152 13.23 2.99 15.13
C ALA A 152 13.07 4.36 15.80
N GLY A 153 11.83 4.77 16.10
CA GLY A 153 11.53 6.14 16.52
C GLY A 153 11.28 7.03 15.31
N GLY A 154 11.46 8.35 15.43
CA GLY A 154 11.33 9.28 14.29
C GLY A 154 9.91 9.45 13.74
N ASN A 155 9.81 10.00 12.53
CA ASN A 155 8.54 10.28 11.85
C ASN A 155 7.81 8.98 11.49
N TYR A 156 6.49 9.04 11.30
CA TYR A 156 5.78 8.01 10.54
C TYR A 156 6.08 8.22 9.06
N VAL A 157 6.64 7.20 8.41
CA VAL A 157 7.05 7.31 7.01
C VAL A 157 6.38 6.22 6.19
N PHE A 158 5.63 6.62 5.16
CA PHE A 158 4.86 5.70 4.32
C PHE A 158 5.19 5.85 2.85
N LEU A 159 5.28 4.71 2.16
CA LEU A 159 5.39 4.64 0.71
C LEU A 159 4.00 4.60 0.07
N TRP A 160 3.81 5.43 -0.94
CA TRP A 160 2.61 5.51 -1.76
C TRP A 160 2.94 5.18 -3.20
N TYR A 161 2.04 4.48 -3.88
CA TYR A 161 2.20 4.16 -5.28
C TYR A 161 0.90 4.39 -6.05
N ARG A 162 1.02 4.79 -7.31
CA ARG A 162 -0.12 4.93 -8.22
C ARG A 162 0.04 3.96 -9.37
N ARG A 163 -1.04 3.23 -9.67
CA ARG A 163 -1.10 2.31 -10.81
C ARG A 163 -1.62 3.01 -12.07
N THR A 164 -1.37 2.45 -13.24
CA THR A 164 -1.88 3.01 -14.51
C THR A 164 -3.41 3.07 -14.49
N THR A 165 -3.96 4.12 -15.08
CA THR A 165 -5.40 4.36 -15.21
C THR A 165 -5.95 3.80 -16.53
N ASP A 166 -5.36 2.72 -17.05
CA ASP A 166 -5.89 2.02 -18.22
C ASP A 166 -7.34 1.60 -17.95
N LYS A 167 -8.24 2.34 -18.58
CA LYS A 167 -9.68 2.25 -18.34
C LYS A 167 -10.26 0.89 -18.64
N SER A 168 -9.60 0.12 -19.52
CA SER A 168 -10.07 -1.21 -19.91
C SER A 168 -9.95 -2.25 -18.79
N LYS A 169 -9.15 -1.98 -17.75
CA LYS A 169 -8.85 -2.93 -16.66
C LYS A 169 -9.36 -2.48 -15.29
N ALA A 170 -9.99 -1.32 -15.19
CA ALA A 170 -10.38 -0.75 -13.92
C ALA A 170 -11.56 -1.48 -13.28
N LEU A 171 -11.47 -1.71 -11.96
CA LEU A 171 -12.63 -2.07 -11.16
C LEU A 171 -13.50 -0.81 -10.98
N THR A 172 -14.81 -1.00 -10.84
CA THR A 172 -15.74 0.14 -10.68
C THR A 172 -16.53 0.12 -9.38
N ALA A 173 -16.55 -1.01 -8.68
CA ALA A 173 -17.10 -1.11 -7.34
C ALA A 173 -16.44 -2.25 -6.57
N LEU A 174 -16.33 -2.09 -5.26
CA LEU A 174 -15.93 -3.12 -4.31
C LEU A 174 -17.04 -3.33 -3.27
N ASN A 175 -17.17 -4.55 -2.79
CA ASN A 175 -18.04 -4.90 -1.68
C ASN A 175 -17.48 -6.09 -0.89
N ILE A 176 -18.08 -6.37 0.28
CA ILE A 176 -17.71 -7.45 1.18
C ILE A 176 -18.98 -8.19 1.60
N SER A 177 -18.91 -9.50 1.68
CA SER A 177 -19.94 -10.34 2.31
C SER A 177 -19.39 -11.00 3.56
N THR A 178 -20.19 -11.01 4.64
CA THR A 178 -19.91 -11.78 5.86
C THR A 178 -20.99 -12.83 6.15
N SER A 179 -21.88 -13.07 5.18
CA SER A 179 -22.94 -14.08 5.23
C SER A 179 -23.37 -14.55 3.84
N LEU A 180 -23.89 -15.77 3.74
CA LEU A 180 -24.43 -16.33 2.49
C LEU A 180 -25.56 -15.50 1.88
N GLN A 181 -26.38 -14.85 2.72
CA GLN A 181 -27.46 -13.99 2.23
C GLN A 181 -26.91 -12.75 1.51
N GLU A 182 -25.80 -12.19 1.99
CA GLU A 182 -25.12 -11.07 1.31
C GLU A 182 -24.44 -11.52 0.03
N GLU A 183 -23.85 -12.71 0.01
CA GLU A 183 -23.30 -13.30 -1.22
C GLU A 183 -24.37 -13.38 -2.32
N ALA A 184 -25.54 -13.95 -2.00
CA ALA A 184 -26.64 -14.04 -2.95
C ALA A 184 -27.11 -12.67 -3.45
N LYS A 185 -27.17 -11.66 -2.55
CA LYS A 185 -27.52 -10.28 -2.92
C LYS A 185 -26.49 -9.63 -3.84
N LEU A 186 -25.20 -9.83 -3.57
CA LEU A 186 -24.12 -9.25 -4.37
C LEU A 186 -24.03 -9.92 -5.75
N GLN A 187 -24.19 -11.24 -5.81
CA GLN A 187 -24.26 -11.99 -7.05
C GLN A 187 -25.45 -11.54 -7.92
N ALA A 188 -26.64 -11.38 -7.32
CA ALA A 188 -27.82 -10.87 -8.02
C ALA A 188 -27.62 -9.43 -8.55
N LYS A 189 -26.74 -8.64 -7.92
CA LYS A 189 -26.35 -7.30 -8.38
C LYS A 189 -25.23 -7.31 -9.42
N GLY A 190 -24.73 -8.49 -9.84
CA GLY A 190 -23.68 -8.61 -10.85
C GLY A 190 -22.25 -8.42 -10.32
N PHE A 191 -22.04 -8.45 -9.00
CA PHE A 191 -20.67 -8.49 -8.46
C PHE A 191 -20.04 -9.87 -8.69
N GLN A 192 -18.73 -9.87 -8.94
CA GLN A 192 -17.89 -11.05 -9.04
C GLN A 192 -17.19 -11.30 -7.70
N LYS A 193 -17.32 -12.52 -7.17
CA LYS A 193 -16.72 -12.97 -5.90
C LYS A 193 -15.25 -13.31 -6.10
N LEU A 194 -14.37 -12.84 -5.20
CA LEU A 194 -13.01 -13.39 -5.09
C LEU A 194 -13.05 -14.77 -4.42
N SER A 195 -12.26 -15.70 -4.92
CA SER A 195 -12.23 -17.10 -4.43
C SER A 195 -11.60 -17.27 -3.05
N VAL A 196 -11.06 -16.21 -2.45
CA VAL A 196 -10.31 -16.24 -1.19
C VAL A 196 -11.18 -15.76 -0.04
N ASN A 197 -11.32 -16.61 0.99
CA ASN A 197 -11.86 -16.22 2.29
C ASN A 197 -10.81 -15.41 3.06
N LEU A 198 -11.08 -14.13 3.28
CA LEU A 198 -10.19 -13.19 3.95
C LEU A 198 -9.97 -13.52 5.43
N ASN A 199 -10.90 -14.28 6.03
CA ASN A 199 -10.85 -14.74 7.42
C ASN A 199 -10.37 -16.19 7.57
N LYS A 200 -9.88 -16.81 6.50
CA LYS A 200 -9.44 -18.20 6.52
C LYS A 200 -8.36 -18.42 7.59
N GLY A 201 -8.54 -19.46 8.40
CA GLY A 201 -7.61 -19.79 9.50
C GLY A 201 -7.93 -19.09 10.82
N THR A 202 -9.01 -18.31 10.88
CA THR A 202 -9.56 -17.75 12.12
C THR A 202 -10.81 -18.52 12.55
N SER A 203 -11.29 -18.28 13.77
CA SER A 203 -12.61 -18.75 14.22
C SER A 203 -13.75 -17.82 13.80
N GLY A 204 -13.47 -16.84 12.93
CA GLY A 204 -14.43 -15.84 12.47
C GLY A 204 -15.40 -16.34 11.41
N LYS A 205 -16.30 -15.46 10.98
CA LYS A 205 -17.17 -15.76 9.84
C LYS A 205 -16.35 -15.79 8.57
N ASP A 206 -16.87 -16.51 7.58
CA ASP A 206 -16.40 -16.43 6.21
C ASP A 206 -16.60 -15.00 5.69
N VAL A 207 -15.50 -14.39 5.22
CA VAL A 207 -15.50 -13.04 4.67
C VAL A 207 -14.93 -13.09 3.26
N TYR A 208 -15.68 -12.58 2.30
CA TYR A 208 -15.24 -12.55 0.90
C TYR A 208 -15.33 -11.13 0.34
N ALA A 209 -14.34 -10.76 -0.46
CA ALA A 209 -14.37 -9.55 -1.25
C ALA A 209 -15.01 -9.79 -2.62
N TRP A 210 -15.66 -8.75 -3.12
CA TRP A 210 -16.44 -8.75 -4.35
C TRP A 210 -16.11 -7.51 -5.18
N HIS A 211 -16.15 -7.63 -6.51
CA HIS A 211 -15.84 -6.51 -7.41
C HIS A 211 -16.76 -6.43 -8.63
N LYS A 212 -16.78 -5.27 -9.29
CA LYS A 212 -17.40 -5.04 -10.60
C LYS A 212 -16.43 -4.42 -11.59
N LYS A 213 -16.71 -4.63 -12.88
CA LYS A 213 -16.04 -4.00 -14.04
C LYS A 213 -17.12 -3.45 -14.98
N GLU A 214 -17.79 -2.37 -14.59
CA GLU A 214 -18.92 -1.79 -15.36
C GLU A 214 -18.72 -0.28 -15.54
N GLY A 215 -18.81 0.21 -16.79
CA GLY A 215 -18.78 1.64 -17.13
C GLY A 215 -17.39 2.29 -17.07
N CYS A 216 -17.19 3.36 -17.85
CA CYS A 216 -15.93 4.13 -17.85
C CYS A 216 -15.91 5.29 -16.84
N GLU A 217 -17.03 5.59 -16.19
CA GLU A 217 -17.24 6.83 -15.44
C GLU A 217 -16.99 6.72 -13.92
N SER A 218 -16.93 5.51 -13.36
CA SER A 218 -16.80 5.28 -11.91
C SER A 218 -15.68 4.29 -11.58
N GLN A 219 -14.46 4.60 -12.03
CA GLN A 219 -13.30 3.71 -11.87
C GLN A 219 -12.62 3.90 -10.52
N ILE A 220 -12.33 2.79 -9.86
CA ILE A 220 -11.57 2.77 -8.62
C ILE A 220 -10.10 3.08 -8.95
N GLN A 221 -9.63 4.18 -8.40
CA GLN A 221 -8.28 4.70 -8.53
C GLN A 221 -7.43 4.35 -7.30
N ALA A 222 -8.04 4.31 -6.12
CA ALA A 222 -7.36 3.99 -4.88
C ALA A 222 -8.22 3.14 -3.96
N MET A 223 -7.55 2.33 -3.13
CA MET A 223 -8.16 1.58 -2.05
C MET A 223 -7.29 1.65 -0.80
N LEU A 224 -7.91 1.61 0.38
CA LEU A 224 -7.21 1.51 1.64
C LEU A 224 -7.95 0.60 2.63
N LEU A 225 -7.19 0.03 3.55
CA LEU A 225 -7.73 -0.63 4.73
C LEU A 225 -7.79 0.36 5.90
N LEU A 226 -8.93 0.37 6.58
CA LEU A 226 -9.23 1.29 7.66
C LEU A 226 -9.34 0.52 8.97
N ILE A 227 -8.30 0.61 9.80
CA ILE A 227 -8.23 -0.03 11.13
C ILE A 227 -8.75 0.92 12.23
N ASN A 228 -8.63 2.23 12.01
CA ASN A 228 -9.01 3.25 13.01
C ASN A 228 -10.42 3.80 12.78
N SER A 229 -11.27 3.67 13.79
CA SER A 229 -12.65 4.13 13.75
C SER A 229 -12.89 5.61 13.64
N LYS A 230 -11.94 6.40 14.12
CA LYS A 230 -12.07 7.85 14.12
C LYS A 230 -11.79 8.46 12.75
N ALA A 231 -11.03 7.77 11.90
CA ALA A 231 -10.75 8.22 10.55
C ALA A 231 -11.98 8.10 9.62
N TRP A 232 -12.95 7.27 9.99
CA TRP A 232 -14.16 6.98 9.20
C TRP A 232 -14.95 8.24 8.82
N ASN A 233 -15.22 9.10 9.81
CA ASN A 233 -16.02 10.30 9.60
C ASN A 233 -15.38 11.26 8.61
N GLU A 234 -14.04 11.34 8.59
CA GLU A 234 -13.33 12.25 7.70
C GLU A 234 -13.31 11.74 6.26
N TYR A 235 -13.17 10.43 6.05
CA TYR A 235 -13.25 9.83 4.71
C TYR A 235 -14.67 9.88 4.14
N GLN A 236 -15.70 9.64 4.96
CA GLN A 236 -17.10 9.77 4.52
C GLN A 236 -17.44 11.22 4.12
N LYS A 237 -17.03 12.22 4.91
CA LYS A 237 -17.19 13.64 4.56
C LYS A 237 -16.49 14.02 3.26
N ALA A 238 -15.38 13.33 2.93
CA ALA A 238 -14.62 13.56 1.70
C ALA A 238 -15.21 12.84 0.47
N GLY A 239 -16.38 12.19 0.58
CA GLY A 239 -17.05 11.53 -0.54
C GLY A 239 -16.39 10.22 -0.99
N ILE A 240 -15.61 9.58 -0.11
CA ILE A 240 -14.92 8.32 -0.40
C ILE A 240 -15.88 7.15 -0.16
N ASN A 241 -15.91 6.20 -1.09
CA ASN A 241 -16.77 5.02 -0.96
C ASN A 241 -16.27 4.13 0.18
N PHE A 242 -17.18 3.78 1.08
CA PHE A 242 -16.88 2.99 2.27
C PHE A 242 -17.70 1.70 2.24
N VAL A 243 -17.03 0.56 2.41
CA VAL A 243 -17.71 -0.73 2.58
C VAL A 243 -17.88 -0.98 4.07
N GLU A 244 -19.08 -0.75 4.58
CA GLU A 244 -19.46 -0.93 5.99
C GLU A 244 -19.59 -2.41 6.37
N LYS A 245 -18.49 -3.14 6.29
CA LYS A 245 -18.35 -4.55 6.65
C LYS A 245 -16.99 -4.79 7.28
N ASN A 246 -16.98 -5.31 8.51
CA ASN A 246 -15.75 -5.67 9.19
C ASN A 246 -15.09 -6.86 8.48
N LEU A 247 -13.86 -6.68 8.00
CA LEU A 247 -13.09 -7.75 7.35
C LEU A 247 -12.74 -8.88 8.32
N ASN A 248 -12.73 -8.60 9.62
CA ASN A 248 -12.49 -9.55 10.71
C ASN A 248 -13.80 -9.98 11.40
N ASP A 249 -14.94 -9.94 10.71
CA ASP A 249 -16.24 -10.25 11.33
C ASP A 249 -16.25 -11.64 11.99
N GLY A 250 -16.75 -11.71 13.22
CA GLY A 250 -16.82 -12.93 14.02
C GLY A 250 -15.53 -13.38 14.70
N ASN A 251 -14.41 -12.66 14.58
CA ASN A 251 -13.19 -12.94 15.35
C ASN A 251 -12.77 -11.75 16.26
N ASN A 252 -11.77 -11.97 17.11
CA ASN A 252 -11.28 -10.98 18.09
C ASN A 252 -10.21 -10.03 17.52
N GLY A 253 -10.05 -10.00 16.20
CA GLY A 253 -9.12 -9.11 15.52
C GLY A 253 -9.58 -7.65 15.58
N TRP A 254 -8.68 -6.77 15.15
CA TRP A 254 -9.03 -5.35 14.98
C TRP A 254 -10.19 -5.21 14.00
N ILE A 255 -11.03 -4.21 14.20
CA ILE A 255 -12.08 -3.89 13.23
C ILE A 255 -11.40 -3.24 12.02
N ILE A 256 -11.55 -3.86 10.85
CA ILE A 256 -10.93 -3.40 9.61
C ILE A 256 -12.03 -3.22 8.56
N TYR A 257 -12.01 -2.09 7.86
CA TYR A 257 -12.92 -1.81 6.75
C TYR A 257 -12.16 -1.55 5.46
N LEU A 258 -12.86 -1.69 4.34
CA LEU A 258 -12.35 -1.33 3.02
C LEU A 258 -12.95 0.02 2.60
N ALA A 259 -12.11 0.95 2.17
CA ALA A 259 -12.52 2.19 1.53
C ALA A 259 -11.85 2.33 0.16
N TYR A 260 -12.53 2.98 -0.77
CA TYR A 260 -12.04 3.18 -2.13
C TYR A 260 -12.57 4.46 -2.78
N LYS A 261 -11.82 4.99 -3.73
CA LYS A 261 -12.19 6.15 -4.55
C LYS A 261 -12.06 5.77 -6.01
#